data_AF-A0A919ZS44-F1
#
_entry.id   AF-A0A919ZS44-F1
#
_cell.length_a   1.000
_cell.length_b   1.000
_cell.length_c   1.000
_cell.angle_alpha   90.00
_cell.angle_beta   90.00
_cell.angle_gamma   90.00
#
_symmetry.space_group_name_H-M   'P 1'
#
loop_
_entity.id
_entity.type
_entity.pdbx_description
1 polymer ?
#
loop_
_entity_poly.entity_id
_entity_poly.type
_entity_poly.pdbx_seq_one_letter_code
_entity_poly.pdbx_strand_id
1 'polypeptide(L)' 'MIELALLASLLVEHNASHWEMSCSDWNQKRIEILSDKNLNSDAHEYLIDYLRTKVDGECDTFIIGRK' A
#
# COMPACT_ATOMS: atom_id res chain seq x y z
N MET A 1 20.44 20.23 -25.88
CA MET A 1 20.16 20.80 -24.54
C MET A 1 18.69 20.67 -24.14
N ILE A 2 17.74 20.76 -25.09
CA ILE A 2 16.31 20.53 -24.84
C ILE A 2 16.03 19.09 -24.36
N GLU A 3 16.67 18.09 -24.96
CA GLU A 3 16.53 16.67 -24.57
C GLU A 3 16.89 16.40 -23.10
N LEU A 4 17.98 17.01 -22.61
CA LEU A 4 18.42 16.84 -21.23
C LEU A 4 17.47 17.55 -20.24
N ALA A 5 16.92 18.69 -20.65
CA ALA A 5 15.93 19.42 -19.86
C ALA A 5 14.59 18.66 -19.77
N LEU A 6 14.15 18.03 -20.87
CA LEU A 6 12.94 17.19 -20.89
C LEU A 6 13.09 15.94 -20.00
N LEU A 7 14.24 15.27 -20.07
CA LEU A 7 14.55 14.14 -19.18
C LEU A 7 14.59 14.55 -17.71
N ALA A 8 15.18 15.71 -17.41
CA ALA A 8 15.20 16.26 -16.06
C ALA A 8 13.80 16.63 -15.54
N SER A 9 12.92 17.15 -16.41
CA SER A 9 11.52 17.46 -16.05
C SER A 9 10.71 16.20 -15.70
N LEU A 10 10.90 15.09 -16.43
CA LEU A 10 10.24 13.81 -16.12
C LEU A 10 10.70 13.23 -14.77
N LEU A 11 11.97 13.45 -14.40
CA LEU A 11 12.52 13.00 -13.12
C LEU A 11 12.08 13.90 -11.95
N VAL A 12 11.82 15.19 -12.21
CA VAL A 12 11.33 16.16 -11.22
C VAL A 12 9.89 15.88 -10.77
N GLU A 13 9.13 15.10 -11.55
CA GLU A 13 7.76 14.68 -11.22
C GLU A 13 7.69 13.41 -10.34
N HIS A 14 8.79 12.99 -9.68
CA HIS A 14 8.68 12.09 -8.53
C HIS A 14 8.08 12.83 -7.33
N ASN A 15 6.80 13.20 -7.44
CA ASN A 15 5.97 13.31 -6.27
C ASN A 15 5.88 11.88 -5.74
N ALA A 16 6.56 11.59 -4.62
CA ALA A 16 6.24 10.41 -3.86
C ALA A 16 4.79 10.59 -3.43
N SER A 17 3.85 10.14 -4.26
CA SER A 17 2.42 10.31 -4.04
C SER A 17 2.17 9.82 -2.62
N HIS A 18 1.95 10.75 -1.70
CA HIS A 18 1.50 10.44 -0.36
C HIS A 18 0.07 9.95 -0.56
N TRP A 19 -0.02 8.66 -0.83
CA TRP A 19 -1.29 8.00 -0.99
C TRP A 19 -1.71 7.60 0.42
N GLU A 20 -2.60 8.41 0.98
CA GLU A 20 -3.24 8.13 2.24
C GLU A 20 -4.36 7.11 1.98
N MET A 21 -4.46 6.13 2.86
CA MET A 21 -5.42 5.03 2.82
C MET A 21 -6.25 5.07 4.10
N SER A 22 -7.57 4.90 4.00
CA SER A 22 -8.42 4.80 5.20
C SER A 22 -8.23 3.45 5.90
N CYS A 23 -8.52 3.38 7.21
CA CYS A 23 -8.54 2.11 7.95
C CYS A 23 -9.47 1.05 7.31
N SER A 24 -10.57 1.49 6.69
CA SER A 24 -11.51 0.57 6.02
C SER A 24 -10.88 -0.02 4.76
N ASP A 25 -10.24 0.82 3.94
CA ASP A 25 -9.59 0.37 2.71
C ASP A 25 -8.40 -0.54 3.02
N TRP A 26 -7.63 -0.22 4.05
CA TRP A 26 -6.55 -1.07 4.54
C TRP A 26 -7.06 -2.43 5.00
N ASN A 27 -8.12 -2.46 5.79
CA ASN A 27 -8.71 -3.73 6.22
C ASN A 27 -9.20 -4.55 5.02
N GLN A 28 -9.89 -3.94 4.06
CA GLN A 28 -10.33 -4.64 2.84
C GLN A 28 -9.14 -5.23 2.07
N LYS A 29 -8.09 -4.44 1.83
CA LYS A 29 -6.87 -4.91 1.13
C LYS A 29 -6.12 -5.97 1.91
N ARG A 30 -6.03 -5.84 3.24
CA ARG A 30 -5.44 -6.83 4.13
C ARG A 30 -6.13 -8.19 3.97
N ILE A 31 -7.45 -8.20 3.85
CA ILE A 31 -8.25 -9.41 3.65
C ILE A 31 -7.98 -10.03 2.29
N GLU A 32 -7.92 -9.22 1.23
CA GLU A 32 -7.59 -9.66 -0.12
C GLU A 32 -6.20 -10.30 -0.16
N ILE A 33 -5.21 -9.66 0.46
CA ILE A 33 -3.83 -10.18 0.56
C ILE A 33 -3.84 -11.53 1.30
N LEU A 34 -4.44 -11.61 2.49
CA LEU A 34 -4.50 -12.86 3.27
C LEU A 34 -5.25 -13.99 2.56
N SER A 35 -6.15 -13.66 1.63
CA SER A 35 -6.93 -14.64 0.87
C SER A 35 -6.20 -15.14 -0.38
N ASP A 36 -5.11 -14.47 -0.80
CA ASP A 36 -4.35 -14.85 -1.99
C ASP A 36 -3.46 -16.06 -1.71
N LYS A 37 -3.74 -17.16 -2.42
CA LYS A 37 -3.02 -18.44 -2.30
C LYS A 37 -1.68 -18.46 -3.04
N ASN A 38 -1.41 -17.46 -3.86
CA ASN A 38 -0.16 -17.35 -4.62
C ASN A 38 0.95 -16.64 -3.84
N LEU A 39 0.60 -16.02 -2.72
CA LEU A 39 1.55 -15.39 -1.81
C LEU A 39 1.97 -16.38 -0.72
N ASN A 40 3.24 -16.32 -0.35
CA ASN A 40 3.74 -17.01 0.84
C ASN A 40 3.56 -16.12 2.08
N SER A 41 3.81 -16.68 3.27
CA SER A 41 3.68 -15.97 4.55
C SER A 41 4.40 -14.63 4.57
N ASP A 42 5.64 -14.61 4.09
CA ASP A 42 6.49 -13.43 4.15
C ASP A 42 5.96 -12.33 3.22
N ALA A 43 5.47 -12.70 2.04
CA ALA A 43 4.85 -11.77 1.10
C ALA A 43 3.52 -11.23 1.63
N HIS A 44 2.72 -12.06 2.31
CA HIS A 44 1.51 -11.60 2.99
C HIS A 44 1.83 -10.52 4.02
N GLU A 45 2.76 -10.81 4.94
CA GLU A 45 3.16 -9.91 6.02
C GLU A 45 3.75 -8.61 5.47
N TYR A 46 4.71 -8.71 4.55
CA TYR A 46 5.36 -7.54 3.96
C TYR A 46 4.37 -6.60 3.27
N LEU A 47 3.42 -7.14 2.51
CA LEU A 47 2.42 -6.31 1.82
C LEU A 47 1.49 -5.63 2.82
N ILE A 48 1.01 -6.36 3.84
CA ILE A 48 0.11 -5.80 4.86
C ILE A 48 0.81 -4.68 5.64
N ASP A 49 2.08 -4.88 6.02
CA ASP A 49 2.88 -3.89 6.74
C ASP A 49 3.20 -2.68 5.87
N TYR A 50 3.56 -2.90 4.60
CA TYR A 50 3.75 -1.80 3.65
C TYR A 50 2.49 -0.94 3.52
N LEU A 51 1.32 -1.58 3.36
CA LEU A 51 0.05 -0.85 3.31
C LEU A 51 -0.28 -0.16 4.63
N ARG A 52 0.10 -0.73 5.78
CA ARG A 52 -0.12 -0.12 7.09
C ARG A 52 0.61 1.22 7.23
N THR A 53 1.78 1.38 6.59
CA THR A 53 2.52 2.66 6.54
C THR A 53 1.80 3.79 5.80
N LYS A 54 0.69 3.47 5.13
CA LYS A 54 -0.10 4.40 4.30
C LYS A 54 -1.39 4.84 4.97
N VAL A 55 -1.61 4.38 6.20
CA VAL A 55 -2.81 4.67 6.97
C VAL A 55 -2.44 5.52 8.17
N ASP A 56 -3.10 6.67 8.29
CA ASP A 56 -2.94 7.54 9.45
C ASP A 56 -3.70 6.99 10.66
N GLY A 57 -3.04 7.02 11.82
CA GLY A 57 -3.62 6.58 13.09
C GLY A 57 -3.59 5.07 13.31
N GLU A 58 -4.24 4.60 14.38
CA GLU A 58 -4.39 3.18 14.72
C GLU A 58 -5.68 2.61 14.15
N CYS A 59 -5.60 1.42 13.53
CA CYS A 59 -6.76 0.75 12.94
C CYS A 59 -7.02 -0.59 13.62
N ASP A 60 -8.26 -0.81 14.04
CA ASP A 60 -8.70 -2.14 14.47
C ASP A 60 -8.81 -3.07 13.27
N THR A 61 -8.33 -4.30 13.43
CA THR A 61 -8.45 -5.31 12.38
C THR A 61 -9.85 -5.90 12.37
N PHE A 62 -10.45 -6.01 11.18
CA PHE A 62 -11.70 -6.75 11.02
C PHE A 62 -11.43 -8.21 11.35
N ILE A 63 -12.14 -8.73 12.34
CA ILE A 63 -12.12 -10.16 12.65
C ILE A 63 -13.02 -10.86 11.63
N ILE A 64 -12.42 -11.43 10.59
CA ILE A 64 -13.17 -12.33 9.70
C ILE A 64 -13.38 -13.66 10.41
N GLY A 65 -14.64 -14.09 10.51
CA GLY A 65 -14.97 -15.46 10.87
C GLY A 65 -15.23 -15.73 12.35
N ARG A 66 -15.42 -14.71 13.20
CA ARG A 66 -16.09 -14.92 14.49
C ARG A 66 -17.56 -14.51 14.39
N LYS A 67 -18.45 -15.50 14.55
CA LYS A 67 -19.85 -15.27 14.95
C LYS A 67 -19.91 -15.03 16.45
#